data_AF-A0AAE3A5F2-F1
#
_entry.id   AF-A0AAE3A5F2-F1
#
_cell.length_a   1.000
_cell.length_b   1.000
_cell.length_c   1.000
_cell.angle_alpha   90.00
_cell.angle_beta   90.00
_cell.angle_gamma   90.00
#
_symmetry.space_group_name_H-M   'P 1'
#
loop_
_entity.id
_entity.type
_entity.pdbx_description
1 polymer ?
#
loop_
_entity_poly.entity_id
_entity_poly.type
_entity_poly.pdbx_seq_one_letter_code
_entity_poly.pdbx_strand_id
1 'polypeptide(L)'
;MRDSTLYIGALASNNVNNIVNDAGKYDEYKEKVKDLTKEIQTRKDTFEKMAEPLVYVCDCYQKFNVVTGMPKSTFGDSFGYDMQKDISSHMTDFYAGKVSREELNSYFEECCTSMRTYWTSQHQTSGTNEADNTQIVSEMYEIFAKENARAASLANYQEGKSLNEKYYSDSHSDWTYYNSDYYYQCNETNAALRESVQQMTDKWKLGEIDCDKIEANSSLTLDGGFDFNSTWNFEFRNQAGRSSLAKESAIPPENFKMFFKEQVTSFTEDNKFSGNLKITIGENNYDLKVPFQTLRTESEGEIRNVWDLMEDYYPKSEDTFKVKNFLGNMSVFTRWYAYETRINDIFGDYEVSNKELS
;
A
#
# COMPACT_ATOMS: atom_id res chain seq x y z
N MET A 1 77.32 87.61 15.05
CA MET A 1 75.99 88.23 15.18
C MET A 1 75.21 88.01 13.89
N ARG A 2 74.27 87.07 13.91
CA ARG A 2 73.13 86.96 12.99
C ARG A 2 71.95 86.46 13.82
N ASP A 3 71.14 87.45 14.20
CA ASP A 3 69.73 87.48 14.56
C ASP A 3 69.06 86.24 15.17
N SER A 4 68.99 86.27 16.50
CA SER A 4 68.07 85.52 17.38
C SER A 4 66.58 85.86 17.17
N THR A 5 66.25 86.73 16.21
CA THR A 5 64.89 87.18 15.87
C THR A 5 64.09 86.12 15.11
N LEU A 6 64.77 85.14 14.49
CA LEU A 6 64.14 84.07 13.72
C LEU A 6 63.45 82.97 14.56
N TYR A 7 63.68 82.93 15.87
CA TYR A 7 63.12 81.87 16.73
C TYR A 7 61.83 82.26 17.46
N ILE A 8 61.58 83.56 17.69
CA ILE A 8 60.39 84.03 18.42
C ILE A 8 59.15 84.10 17.51
N GLY A 9 59.31 84.44 16.23
CA GLY A 9 58.20 84.52 15.26
C GLY A 9 57.57 83.18 14.90
N ALA A 10 58.33 82.08 14.94
CA ALA A 10 57.82 80.74 14.63
C ALA A 10 57.05 80.09 15.80
N LEU A 11 57.39 80.42 17.04
CA LEU A 11 56.71 79.90 18.24
C LEU A 11 55.34 80.57 18.48
N ALA A 12 55.18 81.85 18.14
CA ALA A 12 53.92 82.57 18.33
C ALA A 12 52.82 82.12 17.34
N SER A 13 53.15 81.90 16.06
CA SER A 13 52.17 81.46 15.04
C SER A 13 51.68 80.02 15.26
N ASN A 14 52.53 79.12 15.75
CA ASN A 14 52.11 77.74 16.03
C ASN A 14 51.16 77.64 17.24
N ASN A 15 51.32 78.50 18.25
CA ASN A 15 50.44 78.50 19.41
C ASN A 15 49.05 79.07 19.10
N VAL A 16 48.95 80.10 18.26
CA VAL A 16 47.66 80.69 17.84
C VAL A 16 46.86 79.72 16.96
N ASN A 17 47.50 79.00 16.04
CA ASN A 17 46.82 78.04 15.17
C ASN A 17 46.29 76.80 15.94
N ASN A 18 46.97 76.38 17.01
CA ASN A 18 46.48 75.28 17.85
C ASN A 18 45.26 75.69 18.69
N ILE A 19 45.26 76.91 19.25
CA ILE A 19 44.13 77.42 20.06
C ILE A 19 42.86 77.62 19.22
N VAL A 20 42.99 78.11 17.97
CA VAL A 20 41.85 78.29 17.06
C VAL A 20 41.25 76.95 16.61
N ASN A 21 42.08 75.92 16.39
CA ASN A 21 41.62 74.58 16.04
C ASN A 21 40.92 73.86 17.20
N ASP A 22 41.34 74.08 18.44
CA ASP A 22 40.71 73.47 19.61
C ASP A 22 39.37 74.14 19.98
N ALA A 23 39.23 75.45 19.76
CA ALA A 23 37.96 76.15 19.93
C ALA A 23 36.88 75.67 18.93
N GLY A 24 37.25 75.48 17.66
CA GLY A 24 36.32 74.95 16.64
C GLY A 24 35.83 73.53 16.93
N LYS A 25 36.70 72.67 17.49
CA LYS A 25 36.31 71.33 17.94
C LYS A 25 35.36 71.37 19.14
N TYR A 26 35.56 72.28 20.08
CA TYR A 26 34.70 72.40 21.26
C TYR A 26 33.25 72.74 20.89
N ASP A 27 33.05 73.67 19.95
CA ASP A 27 31.71 74.04 19.47
C ASP A 27 31.03 72.88 18.71
N GLU A 28 31.79 72.11 17.93
CA GLU A 28 31.29 70.90 17.26
C GLU A 28 30.83 69.83 18.27
N TYR A 29 31.60 69.58 19.33
CA TYR A 29 31.21 68.66 20.39
C TYR A 29 29.96 69.13 21.15
N LYS A 30 29.84 70.44 21.38
CA LYS A 30 28.71 71.02 22.10
C LYS A 30 27.39 70.86 21.34
N GLU A 31 27.41 71.01 20.01
CA GLU A 31 26.22 70.75 19.18
C GLU A 31 25.89 69.25 19.09
N LYS A 32 26.90 68.37 18.95
CA LYS A 32 26.68 66.91 18.97
C LYS A 32 26.05 66.43 20.28
N VAL A 33 26.44 67.02 21.43
CA VAL A 33 25.84 66.68 22.73
C VAL A 33 24.38 67.13 22.81
N LYS A 34 24.02 68.30 22.25
CA LYS A 34 22.61 68.74 22.22
C LYS A 34 21.74 67.82 21.37
N ASP A 35 22.24 67.39 20.20
CA ASP A 35 21.52 66.47 19.33
C ASP A 35 21.36 65.09 19.98
N LEU A 36 22.42 64.55 20.61
CA LEU A 36 22.32 63.31 21.40
C LEU A 36 21.30 63.43 22.53
N THR A 37 21.25 64.59 23.21
CA THR A 37 20.31 64.80 24.31
C THR A 37 18.86 64.80 23.82
N LYS A 38 18.57 65.45 22.68
CA LYS A 38 17.24 65.38 22.03
C LYS A 38 16.86 63.97 21.59
N GLU A 39 17.82 63.21 21.07
CA GLU A 39 17.58 61.84 20.62
C GLU A 39 17.31 60.89 21.80
N ILE A 40 18.01 61.06 22.93
CA ILE A 40 17.77 60.29 24.16
C ILE A 40 16.40 60.66 24.76
N GLN A 41 16.02 61.94 24.76
CA GLN A 41 14.74 62.40 25.32
C GLN A 41 13.51 61.94 24.51
N THR A 42 13.70 61.60 23.24
CA THR A 42 12.63 61.07 22.36
C THR A 42 12.57 59.54 22.32
N ARG A 43 13.64 58.86 22.73
CA ARG A 43 13.66 57.39 22.86
C ARG A 43 13.16 56.98 24.24
N LYS A 44 11.84 56.73 24.34
CA LYS A 44 11.25 56.02 25.48
C LYS A 44 11.97 54.69 25.69
N ASP A 45 12.33 54.37 26.93
CA ASP A 45 12.94 53.09 27.26
C ASP A 45 11.92 51.93 27.20
N THR A 46 12.40 50.70 27.34
CA THR A 46 11.56 49.50 27.26
C THR A 46 10.46 49.47 28.33
N PHE A 47 10.67 50.07 29.50
CA PHE A 47 9.66 50.14 30.57
C PHE A 47 8.61 51.21 30.27
N GLU A 48 9.01 52.38 29.78
CA GLU A 48 8.10 53.46 29.39
C GLU A 48 7.20 53.07 28.20
N LYS A 49 7.69 52.20 27.31
CA LYS A 49 6.88 51.64 26.20
C LYS A 49 5.84 50.60 26.64
N MET A 50 6.00 49.98 27.80
CA MET A 50 5.04 49.00 28.32
C MET A 50 3.85 49.63 29.07
N ALA A 51 3.91 50.93 29.36
CA ALA A 51 2.79 51.68 29.96
C ALA A 51 1.71 52.07 28.93
N GLU A 52 1.98 51.91 27.63
CA GLU A 52 0.98 52.06 26.57
C GLU A 52 0.25 50.72 26.38
N PRO A 53 -1.10 50.67 26.43
CA PRO A 53 -1.83 49.44 26.26
C PRO A 53 -1.64 48.93 24.83
N LEU A 54 -0.75 47.94 24.67
CA LEU A 54 -0.58 47.18 23.46
C LEU A 54 -1.83 46.31 23.26
N VAL A 55 -2.83 46.86 22.55
CA VAL A 55 -3.91 46.05 21.99
C VAL A 55 -3.32 45.28 20.81
N TYR A 56 -2.68 44.16 21.12
CA TYR A 56 -2.22 43.21 20.12
C TYR A 56 -3.42 42.39 19.66
N VAL A 57 -4.14 42.85 18.65
CA VAL A 57 -5.06 41.98 17.92
C VAL A 57 -4.18 41.09 17.05
N CYS A 58 -3.98 39.85 17.50
CA CYS A 58 -3.21 38.87 16.76
C CYS A 58 -4.08 38.33 15.60
N ASP A 59 -4.03 38.99 14.44
CA ASP A 59 -4.65 38.50 13.20
C ASP A 59 -4.02 37.16 12.74
N CYS A 60 -2.88 36.75 13.30
CA CYS A 60 -2.29 35.44 13.03
C CYS A 60 -3.15 34.28 13.54
N TYR A 61 -4.00 34.48 14.55
CA TYR A 61 -4.89 33.40 15.03
C TYR A 61 -6.08 33.11 14.12
N GLN A 62 -6.47 34.05 13.25
CA GLN A 62 -7.61 33.84 12.34
C GLN A 62 -7.29 32.89 11.17
N LYS A 63 -6.00 32.67 10.85
CA LYS A 63 -5.57 31.80 9.75
C LYS A 63 -5.44 30.31 10.10
N PHE A 64 -5.42 29.93 11.38
CA PHE A 64 -5.28 28.52 11.80
C PHE A 64 -6.59 27.70 11.69
N ASN A 65 -7.73 28.37 11.45
CA ASN A 65 -9.02 27.72 11.24
C ASN A 65 -9.39 27.56 9.76
N VAL A 66 -8.48 27.89 8.83
CA VAL A 66 -8.76 27.74 7.41
C VAL A 66 -8.45 26.31 7.00
N VAL A 67 -9.50 25.49 6.95
CA VAL A 67 -9.44 24.15 6.37
C VAL A 67 -9.20 24.28 4.86
N THR A 68 -8.14 23.65 4.34
CA THR A 68 -7.76 23.77 2.92
C THR A 68 -8.48 22.76 2.02
N GLY A 69 -9.23 21.82 2.61
CA GLY A 69 -9.97 20.77 1.91
C GLY A 69 -9.16 19.48 1.83
N MET A 70 -9.83 18.33 1.78
CA MET A 70 -9.16 17.03 1.72
C MET A 70 -8.41 16.82 0.39
N PRO A 71 -7.27 16.09 0.41
CA PRO A 71 -6.65 15.63 -0.82
C PRO A 71 -7.55 14.65 -1.56
N LYS A 72 -7.27 14.44 -2.86
CA LYS A 72 -8.03 13.47 -3.68
C LYS A 72 -7.91 12.04 -3.14
N SER A 73 -6.76 11.69 -2.55
CA SER A 73 -6.56 10.46 -1.81
C SER A 73 -5.91 10.76 -0.46
N THR A 74 -6.48 10.17 0.58
CA THR A 74 -5.98 10.15 1.96
C THR A 74 -4.70 9.35 2.12
N PHE A 75 -4.31 8.57 1.12
CA PHE A 75 -3.10 7.76 1.10
C PHE A 75 -1.98 8.32 0.22
N GLY A 76 -2.16 9.53 -0.33
CA GLY A 76 -1.27 10.11 -1.35
C GLY A 76 0.05 10.70 -0.84
N ASP A 77 0.30 10.70 0.48
CA ASP A 77 1.52 11.24 1.08
C ASP A 77 2.30 10.19 1.87
N SER A 78 3.42 10.59 2.48
CA SER A 78 4.28 9.67 3.23
C SER A 78 3.57 8.99 4.40
N PHE A 79 2.66 9.67 5.10
CA PHE A 79 1.94 9.08 6.22
C PHE A 79 0.99 7.98 5.71
N GLY A 80 0.26 8.27 4.63
CA GLY A 80 -0.56 7.29 3.94
C GLY A 80 0.25 6.08 3.44
N TYR A 81 1.40 6.31 2.80
CA TYR A 81 2.25 5.22 2.31
C TYR A 81 2.78 4.33 3.44
N ASP A 82 3.16 4.89 4.58
CA ASP A 82 3.63 4.10 5.72
C ASP A 82 2.48 3.32 6.36
N MET A 83 1.30 3.92 6.48
CA MET A 83 0.12 3.21 6.96
C MET A 83 -0.28 2.02 6.06
N GLN A 84 -0.18 2.15 4.73
CA GLN A 84 -0.42 1.01 3.83
C GLN A 84 0.54 -0.16 4.11
N LYS A 85 1.82 0.12 4.37
CA LYS A 85 2.80 -0.92 4.72
C LYS A 85 2.47 -1.57 6.06
N ASP A 86 2.06 -0.78 7.04
CA ASP A 86 1.68 -1.29 8.35
C ASP A 86 0.44 -2.19 8.25
N ILE A 87 -0.58 -1.77 7.48
CA ILE A 87 -1.77 -2.60 7.17
C ILE A 87 -1.37 -3.90 6.48
N SER A 88 -0.50 -3.84 5.45
CA SER A 88 -0.02 -5.02 4.74
C SER A 88 0.70 -6.01 5.68
N SER A 89 1.57 -5.49 6.55
CA SER A 89 2.26 -6.30 7.56
C SER A 89 1.29 -6.91 8.56
N HIS A 90 0.30 -6.14 9.03
CA HIS A 90 -0.69 -6.59 9.99
C HIS A 90 -1.60 -7.69 9.40
N MET A 91 -2.03 -7.52 8.15
CA MET A 91 -2.78 -8.56 7.41
C MET A 91 -1.95 -9.83 7.22
N THR A 92 -0.66 -9.70 6.91
CA THR A 92 0.24 -10.86 6.82
C THR A 92 0.35 -11.60 8.15
N ASP A 93 0.48 -10.88 9.26
CA ASP A 93 0.54 -11.46 10.60
C ASP A 93 -0.79 -12.12 11.03
N PHE A 94 -1.94 -11.57 10.58
CA PHE A 94 -3.26 -12.19 10.76
C PHE A 94 -3.35 -13.57 10.09
N TYR A 95 -2.95 -13.70 8.82
CA TYR A 95 -2.93 -14.99 8.13
C TYR A 95 -1.87 -15.96 8.66
N ALA A 96 -0.81 -15.45 9.30
CA ALA A 96 0.16 -16.26 10.03
C ALA A 96 -0.35 -16.70 11.42
N GLY A 97 -1.56 -16.29 11.84
CA GLY A 97 -2.15 -16.61 13.14
C GLY A 97 -1.54 -15.87 14.33
N LYS A 98 -0.79 -14.79 14.08
CA LYS A 98 -0.19 -13.96 15.14
C LYS A 98 -1.10 -12.83 15.63
N VAL A 99 -2.09 -12.47 14.81
CA VAL A 99 -3.11 -11.46 15.10
C VAL A 99 -4.47 -12.14 15.05
N SER A 100 -5.28 -11.90 16.07
CA SER A 100 -6.67 -12.39 16.16
C SER A 100 -7.64 -11.55 15.34
N ARG A 101 -8.86 -12.06 15.14
CA ARG A 101 -9.93 -11.32 14.44
C ARG A 101 -10.28 -10.02 15.18
N GLU A 102 -10.35 -10.08 16.50
CA GLU A 102 -10.70 -8.95 17.36
C GLU A 102 -9.62 -7.86 17.32
N GLU A 103 -8.34 -8.26 17.30
CA GLU A 103 -7.22 -7.33 17.12
C GLU A 103 -7.25 -6.67 15.74
N LEU A 104 -7.53 -7.43 14.67
CA LEU A 104 -7.64 -6.88 13.32
C LEU A 104 -8.76 -5.83 13.21
N ASN A 105 -9.94 -6.12 13.77
CA ASN A 105 -11.08 -5.19 13.76
C ASN A 105 -10.76 -3.91 14.57
N SER A 106 -10.08 -4.07 15.71
CA SER A 106 -9.63 -2.92 16.51
C SER A 106 -8.62 -2.07 15.74
N TYR A 107 -7.69 -2.72 15.03
CA TYR A 107 -6.68 -2.05 14.24
C TYR A 107 -7.28 -1.25 13.07
N PHE A 108 -8.33 -1.74 12.43
CA PHE A 108 -9.07 -0.98 11.40
C PHE A 108 -9.59 0.36 11.95
N GLU A 109 -10.21 0.34 13.14
CA GLU A 109 -10.68 1.56 13.81
C GLU A 109 -9.52 2.52 14.14
N GLU A 110 -8.41 1.97 14.64
CA GLU A 110 -7.20 2.74 14.98
C GLU A 110 -6.63 3.43 13.73
N CYS A 111 -6.56 2.74 12.60
CA CYS A 111 -6.11 3.31 11.33
C CYS A 111 -7.03 4.45 10.87
N CYS A 112 -8.36 4.24 10.90
CA CYS A 112 -9.33 5.29 10.57
C CYS A 112 -9.13 6.54 11.45
N THR A 113 -9.04 6.33 12.76
CA THR A 113 -8.91 7.42 13.74
C THR A 113 -7.58 8.14 13.59
N SER A 114 -6.49 7.41 13.32
CA SER A 114 -5.17 7.97 13.07
C SER A 114 -5.14 8.81 11.80
N MET A 115 -5.74 8.32 10.71
CA MET A 115 -5.85 9.05 9.45
C MET A 115 -6.64 10.36 9.62
N ARG A 116 -7.77 10.31 10.33
CA ARG A 116 -8.55 11.52 10.66
C ARG A 116 -7.77 12.53 11.49
N THR A 117 -7.05 12.05 12.50
CA THR A 117 -6.21 12.89 13.37
C THR A 117 -5.10 13.55 12.57
N TYR A 118 -4.44 12.79 11.70
CA TYR A 118 -3.41 13.27 10.80
C TYR A 118 -3.95 14.39 9.90
N TRP A 119 -5.03 14.16 9.16
CA TRP A 119 -5.57 15.19 8.25
C TRP A 119 -6.11 16.44 8.97
N THR A 120 -6.62 16.27 10.19
CA THR A 120 -6.99 17.41 11.05
C THR A 120 -5.76 18.22 11.43
N SER A 121 -4.65 17.56 11.79
CA SER A 121 -3.38 18.23 12.11
C SER A 121 -2.74 18.94 10.91
N GLN A 122 -3.01 18.45 9.70
CA GLN A 122 -2.57 19.08 8.45
C GLN A 122 -3.51 20.22 8.00
N HIS A 123 -4.52 20.56 8.79
CA HIS A 123 -5.55 21.55 8.46
C HIS A 123 -6.28 21.26 7.13
N GLN A 124 -6.33 19.99 6.70
CA GLN A 124 -7.04 19.56 5.47
C GLN A 124 -8.51 19.23 5.74
N THR A 125 -8.85 18.86 6.98
CA THR A 125 -10.24 18.67 7.45
C THR A 125 -10.43 19.27 8.84
N SER A 126 -11.70 19.46 9.23
CA SER A 126 -12.11 19.79 10.60
C SER A 126 -12.18 18.57 11.53
N GLY A 127 -12.07 17.35 10.98
CA GLY A 127 -12.24 16.08 11.71
C GLY A 127 -13.69 15.73 12.05
N THR A 128 -14.64 16.63 11.78
CA THR A 128 -16.09 16.41 12.01
C THR A 128 -16.91 16.54 10.72
N ASN A 129 -16.28 16.91 9.62
CA ASN A 129 -16.93 16.96 8.31
C ASN A 129 -17.29 15.54 7.87
N GLU A 130 -18.56 15.32 7.56
CA GLU A 130 -19.10 14.01 7.19
C GLU A 130 -18.50 13.48 5.88
N ALA A 131 -18.35 14.32 4.86
CA ALA A 131 -17.79 13.91 3.57
C ALA A 131 -16.31 13.51 3.68
N ASP A 132 -15.52 14.30 4.41
CA ASP A 132 -14.10 14.01 4.65
C ASP A 132 -13.94 12.70 5.44
N ASN A 133 -14.76 12.50 6.48
CA ASN A 133 -14.74 11.27 7.29
C ASN A 133 -15.23 10.05 6.48
N THR A 134 -16.21 10.23 5.60
CA THR A 134 -16.68 9.19 4.67
C THR A 134 -15.56 8.78 3.72
N GLN A 135 -14.81 9.75 3.18
CA GLN A 135 -13.64 9.48 2.33
C GLN A 135 -12.59 8.66 3.09
N ILE A 136 -12.26 9.05 4.32
CA ILE A 136 -11.28 8.33 5.16
C ILE A 136 -11.69 6.87 5.37
N VAL A 137 -12.94 6.61 5.78
CA VAL A 137 -13.40 5.24 6.05
C VAL A 137 -13.47 4.43 4.75
N SER A 138 -13.91 5.04 3.64
CA SER A 138 -14.01 4.37 2.34
C SER A 138 -12.65 3.96 1.80
N GLU A 139 -11.66 4.86 1.81
CA GLU A 139 -10.31 4.54 1.35
C GLU A 139 -9.61 3.57 2.31
N MET A 140 -9.88 3.64 3.62
CA MET A 140 -9.36 2.66 4.58
C MET A 140 -9.87 1.25 4.25
N TYR A 141 -11.18 1.11 4.01
CA TYR A 141 -11.78 -0.15 3.59
C TYR A 141 -11.13 -0.68 2.32
N GLU A 142 -10.95 0.16 1.31
CA GLU A 142 -10.32 -0.22 0.04
C GLU A 142 -8.93 -0.83 0.26
N ILE A 143 -8.09 -0.20 1.07
CA ILE A 143 -6.75 -0.72 1.39
C ILE A 143 -6.83 -2.04 2.16
N PHE A 144 -7.66 -2.14 3.20
CA PHE A 144 -7.79 -3.37 3.98
C PHE A 144 -8.33 -4.54 3.17
N ALA A 145 -9.37 -4.33 2.36
CA ALA A 145 -9.93 -5.36 1.50
C ALA A 145 -8.90 -5.84 0.47
N LYS A 146 -8.08 -4.91 -0.06
CA LYS A 146 -7.00 -5.29 -0.98
C LYS A 146 -5.91 -6.10 -0.29
N GLU A 147 -5.43 -5.64 0.86
CA GLU A 147 -4.39 -6.32 1.62
C GLU A 147 -4.87 -7.66 2.18
N ASN A 148 -6.17 -7.84 2.41
CA ASN A 148 -6.77 -9.13 2.75
C ASN A 148 -6.56 -10.18 1.65
N ALA A 149 -6.93 -9.84 0.40
CA ALA A 149 -6.75 -10.75 -0.73
C ALA A 149 -5.26 -11.06 -0.97
N ARG A 150 -4.39 -10.05 -0.86
CA ARG A 150 -2.92 -10.22 -0.96
C ARG A 150 -2.38 -11.15 0.10
N ALA A 151 -2.75 -10.94 1.37
CA ALA A 151 -2.24 -11.73 2.48
C ALA A 151 -2.72 -13.19 2.41
N ALA A 152 -3.98 -13.42 2.02
CA ALA A 152 -4.50 -14.77 1.77
C ALA A 152 -3.71 -15.49 0.66
N SER A 153 -3.48 -14.81 -0.47
CA SER A 153 -2.69 -15.36 -1.59
C SER A 153 -1.24 -15.62 -1.19
N LEU A 154 -0.63 -14.70 -0.43
CA LEU A 154 0.73 -14.87 0.09
C LEU A 154 0.82 -16.08 1.01
N ALA A 155 -0.12 -16.27 1.94
CA ALA A 155 -0.15 -17.42 2.83
C ALA A 155 -0.26 -18.73 2.04
N ASN A 156 -1.16 -18.78 1.05
CA ASN A 156 -1.27 -19.90 0.11
C ASN A 156 0.06 -20.17 -0.60
N TYR A 157 0.69 -19.14 -1.16
CA TYR A 157 1.98 -19.28 -1.84
C TYR A 157 3.07 -19.82 -0.92
N GLN A 158 3.17 -19.34 0.33
CA GLN A 158 4.18 -19.82 1.28
C GLN A 158 3.94 -21.27 1.71
N GLU A 159 2.69 -21.70 1.87
CA GLU A 159 2.36 -23.13 2.12
C GLU A 159 2.80 -23.99 0.92
N GLY A 160 2.44 -23.58 -0.29
CA GLY A 160 2.83 -24.26 -1.53
C GLY A 160 4.35 -24.34 -1.72
N LYS A 161 5.05 -23.24 -1.46
CA LYS A 161 6.51 -23.18 -1.51
C LYS A 161 7.15 -24.16 -0.52
N SER A 162 6.65 -24.20 0.70
CA SER A 162 7.12 -25.14 1.73
C SER A 162 6.89 -26.60 1.32
N LEU A 163 5.76 -26.90 0.67
CA LEU A 163 5.48 -28.23 0.10
C LEU A 163 6.43 -28.57 -1.05
N ASN A 164 6.73 -27.62 -1.94
CA ASN A 164 7.66 -27.83 -3.03
C ASN A 164 9.07 -28.17 -2.51
N GLU A 165 9.58 -27.36 -1.57
CA GLU A 165 10.88 -27.58 -0.93
C GLU A 165 10.93 -28.95 -0.23
N LYS A 166 9.84 -29.36 0.44
CA LYS A 166 9.71 -30.65 1.11
C LYS A 166 9.71 -31.83 0.13
N TYR A 167 9.00 -31.75 -0.99
CA TYR A 167 8.82 -32.87 -1.91
C TYR A 167 9.92 -33.02 -2.96
N TYR A 168 10.50 -31.90 -3.42
CA TYR A 168 11.44 -31.90 -4.55
C TYR A 168 12.82 -31.37 -4.19
N SER A 169 12.99 -30.76 -3.01
CA SER A 169 14.26 -30.14 -2.60
C SER A 169 14.79 -29.15 -3.65
N ASP A 170 13.89 -28.52 -4.38
CA ASP A 170 14.18 -27.52 -5.41
C ASP A 170 13.51 -26.17 -5.06
N SER A 171 14.09 -25.09 -5.57
CA SER A 171 13.57 -23.73 -5.43
C SER A 171 12.97 -23.21 -6.73
N HIS A 172 12.71 -24.10 -7.70
CA HIS A 172 12.14 -23.72 -8.97
C HIS A 172 10.67 -23.34 -8.79
N SER A 173 10.19 -22.41 -9.60
CA SER A 173 8.81 -21.87 -9.58
C SER A 173 7.90 -22.55 -10.61
N ASP A 174 8.18 -23.81 -10.93
CA ASP A 174 7.44 -24.65 -11.88
C ASP A 174 6.32 -25.44 -11.18
N TRP A 175 5.70 -24.84 -10.16
CA TRP A 175 4.60 -25.40 -9.38
C TRP A 175 3.45 -24.42 -9.22
N THR A 176 2.29 -24.95 -8.84
CA THR A 176 1.16 -24.19 -8.31
C THR A 176 0.62 -24.86 -7.06
N TYR A 177 0.01 -24.06 -6.19
CA TYR A 177 -0.68 -24.54 -5.01
C TYR A 177 -1.97 -23.77 -4.79
N TYR A 178 -3.04 -24.47 -4.44
CA TYR A 178 -4.33 -23.92 -4.06
C TYR A 178 -4.78 -24.57 -2.76
N ASN A 179 -5.22 -23.77 -1.79
CA ASN A 179 -5.86 -24.24 -0.57
C ASN A 179 -7.15 -23.45 -0.33
N SER A 180 -8.29 -24.16 -0.29
CA SER A 180 -9.62 -23.57 -0.09
C SER A 180 -9.76 -22.86 1.25
N ASP A 181 -8.99 -23.24 2.26
CA ASP A 181 -9.08 -22.63 3.59
C ASP A 181 -8.79 -21.12 3.51
N TYR A 182 -7.84 -20.72 2.66
CA TYR A 182 -7.54 -19.30 2.41
C TYR A 182 -8.63 -18.59 1.61
N TYR A 183 -9.34 -19.28 0.71
CA TYR A 183 -10.52 -18.73 0.04
C TYR A 183 -11.61 -18.38 1.06
N TYR A 184 -11.96 -19.33 1.93
CA TYR A 184 -13.00 -19.12 2.93
C TYR A 184 -12.59 -18.08 3.97
N GLN A 185 -11.35 -18.13 4.48
CA GLN A 185 -10.82 -17.14 5.41
C GLN A 185 -10.80 -15.73 4.80
N CYS A 186 -10.48 -15.60 3.50
CA CYS A 186 -10.53 -14.32 2.78
C CYS A 186 -11.94 -13.76 2.73
N ASN A 187 -12.93 -14.57 2.37
CA ASN A 187 -14.33 -14.15 2.29
C ASN A 187 -14.91 -13.77 3.66
N GLU A 188 -14.64 -14.56 4.69
CA GLU A 188 -15.04 -14.24 6.07
C GLU A 188 -14.39 -12.94 6.55
N THR A 189 -13.13 -12.71 6.18
CA THR A 189 -12.43 -11.47 6.52
C THR A 189 -13.01 -10.26 5.80
N ASN A 190 -13.37 -10.39 4.52
CA ASN A 190 -14.06 -9.33 3.78
C ASN A 190 -15.40 -8.98 4.45
N ALA A 191 -16.17 -9.98 4.89
CA ALA A 191 -17.42 -9.73 5.63
C ALA A 191 -17.16 -8.97 6.94
N ALA A 192 -16.15 -9.38 7.73
CA ALA A 192 -15.78 -8.71 8.98
C ALA A 192 -15.28 -7.26 8.77
N LEU A 193 -14.57 -6.98 7.67
CA LEU A 193 -14.15 -5.63 7.32
C LEU A 193 -15.35 -4.73 6.99
N ARG A 194 -16.38 -5.27 6.32
CA ARG A 194 -17.63 -4.55 6.05
C ARG A 194 -18.40 -4.24 7.33
N GLU A 195 -18.40 -5.16 8.29
CA GLU A 195 -18.94 -4.90 9.63
C GLU A 195 -18.15 -3.81 10.35
N SER A 196 -16.82 -3.80 10.22
CA SER A 196 -15.96 -2.75 10.79
C SER A 196 -16.26 -1.38 10.16
N VAL A 197 -16.54 -1.32 8.85
CA VAL A 197 -17.02 -0.10 8.18
C VAL A 197 -18.34 0.37 8.79
N GLN A 198 -19.31 -0.52 8.96
CA GLN A 198 -20.61 -0.17 9.57
C GLN A 198 -20.45 0.36 11.01
N GLN A 199 -19.56 -0.25 11.79
CA GLN A 199 -19.26 0.23 13.14
C GLN A 199 -18.67 1.64 13.11
N MET A 200 -17.80 1.93 12.14
CA MET A 200 -17.24 3.27 11.95
C MET A 200 -18.28 4.29 11.49
N THR A 201 -19.17 3.93 10.56
CA THR A 201 -20.26 4.82 10.12
C THR A 201 -21.20 5.14 11.27
N ASP A 202 -21.55 4.16 12.11
CA ASP A 202 -22.39 4.38 13.29
C ASP A 202 -21.69 5.27 14.32
N LYS A 203 -20.42 4.96 14.62
CA LYS A 203 -19.60 5.69 15.60
C LYS A 203 -19.41 7.15 15.20
N TRP A 204 -19.17 7.42 13.93
CA TRP A 204 -18.94 8.77 13.40
C TRP A 204 -20.20 9.44 12.84
N LYS A 205 -21.36 8.76 12.93
CA LYS A 205 -22.67 9.22 12.43
C LYS A 205 -22.64 9.61 10.95
N LEU A 206 -22.04 8.75 10.14
CA LEU A 206 -21.93 8.92 8.68
C LEU A 206 -23.13 8.26 7.99
N GLY A 207 -23.39 8.68 6.76
CA GLY A 207 -24.21 7.90 5.83
C GLY A 207 -23.62 6.50 5.52
N GLU A 208 -24.44 5.68 4.88
CA GLU A 208 -24.06 4.33 4.43
C GLU A 208 -22.89 4.37 3.43
N ILE A 209 -21.93 3.45 3.61
CA ILE A 209 -20.77 3.28 2.71
C ILE A 209 -20.95 1.97 1.94
N ASP A 210 -21.11 2.10 0.62
CA ASP A 210 -21.27 0.97 -0.30
C ASP A 210 -19.92 0.35 -0.65
N CYS A 211 -19.57 -0.72 0.06
CA CYS A 211 -18.31 -1.46 -0.11
C CYS A 211 -18.20 -2.14 -1.48
N ASP A 212 -19.31 -2.65 -2.04
CA ASP A 212 -19.31 -3.28 -3.37
C ASP A 212 -18.97 -2.25 -4.45
N LYS A 213 -19.51 -1.03 -4.31
CA LYS A 213 -19.19 0.07 -5.21
C LYS A 213 -17.75 0.53 -5.07
N ILE A 214 -17.15 0.49 -3.88
CA ILE A 214 -15.73 0.78 -3.69
C ILE A 214 -14.88 -0.22 -4.48
N GLU A 215 -15.09 -1.52 -4.24
CA GLU A 215 -14.34 -2.59 -4.91
C GLU A 215 -14.49 -2.53 -6.44
N ALA A 216 -15.72 -2.34 -6.95
CA ALA A 216 -16.00 -2.29 -8.38
C ALA A 216 -15.37 -1.07 -9.10
N ASN A 217 -15.08 0.02 -8.39
CA ASN A 217 -14.49 1.24 -8.94
C ASN A 217 -13.01 1.43 -8.56
N SER A 218 -12.44 0.50 -7.81
CA SER A 218 -11.05 0.59 -7.35
C SER A 218 -10.06 0.48 -8.50
N SER A 219 -8.97 1.26 -8.40
CA SER A 219 -7.81 1.10 -9.28
C SER A 219 -6.80 0.03 -8.82
N LEU A 220 -7.01 -0.58 -7.64
CA LEU A 220 -6.08 -1.53 -7.00
C LEU A 220 -6.28 -2.97 -7.49
N THR A 221 -6.50 -3.15 -8.79
CA THR A 221 -6.89 -4.45 -9.37
C THR A 221 -5.77 -5.17 -10.11
N LEU A 222 -4.61 -4.50 -10.32
CA LEU A 222 -3.50 -4.98 -11.16
C LEU A 222 -2.98 -6.38 -10.81
N ASP A 223 -3.03 -6.73 -9.53
CA ASP A 223 -2.52 -7.98 -8.95
C ASP A 223 -3.65 -8.93 -8.50
N GLY A 224 -4.78 -8.91 -9.22
CA GLY A 224 -5.85 -9.89 -9.05
C GLY A 224 -6.99 -9.46 -8.14
N GLY A 225 -7.53 -8.25 -8.31
CA GLY A 225 -8.79 -7.86 -7.67
C GLY A 225 -8.78 -7.88 -6.13
N PHE A 226 -9.96 -8.13 -5.55
CA PHE A 226 -10.26 -8.05 -4.11
C PHE A 226 -10.65 -9.41 -3.49
N ASP A 227 -10.51 -10.48 -4.26
CA ASP A 227 -10.84 -11.84 -3.83
C ASP A 227 -9.67 -12.81 -4.03
N PHE A 228 -9.71 -13.90 -3.30
CA PHE A 228 -8.65 -14.90 -3.29
C PHE A 228 -8.45 -15.57 -4.67
N ASN A 229 -9.52 -15.89 -5.39
CA ASN A 229 -9.39 -16.61 -6.66
C ASN A 229 -8.76 -15.73 -7.74
N SER A 230 -9.14 -14.46 -7.80
CA SER A 230 -8.55 -13.48 -8.72
C SER A 230 -7.05 -13.28 -8.44
N THR A 231 -6.66 -13.16 -7.17
CA THR A 231 -5.23 -13.06 -6.79
C THR A 231 -4.46 -14.35 -7.04
N TRP A 232 -5.08 -15.52 -6.83
CA TRP A 232 -4.50 -16.82 -7.15
C TRP A 232 -4.26 -16.98 -8.66
N ASN A 233 -5.24 -16.57 -9.48
CA ASN A 233 -5.08 -16.54 -10.93
C ASN A 233 -3.95 -15.60 -11.35
N PHE A 234 -3.88 -14.41 -10.78
CA PHE A 234 -2.77 -13.50 -11.06
C PHE A 234 -1.42 -14.16 -10.78
N GLU A 235 -1.26 -14.82 -9.64
CA GLU A 235 -0.02 -15.50 -9.27
C GLU A 235 0.31 -16.67 -10.22
N PHE A 236 -0.64 -17.57 -10.48
CA PHE A 236 -0.31 -18.83 -11.16
C PHE A 236 -0.62 -18.88 -12.66
N ARG A 237 -1.57 -18.07 -13.14
CA ARG A 237 -1.84 -17.87 -14.58
C ARG A 237 -0.98 -16.75 -15.14
N ASN A 238 -1.06 -15.56 -14.57
CA ASN A 238 -0.47 -14.35 -15.17
C ASN A 238 1.04 -14.24 -14.92
N GLN A 239 1.52 -14.58 -13.71
CA GLN A 239 2.96 -14.52 -13.39
C GLN A 239 3.67 -15.84 -13.69
N ALA A 240 3.20 -16.96 -13.10
CA ALA A 240 3.90 -18.23 -13.24
C ALA A 240 3.62 -18.92 -14.59
N GLY A 241 2.37 -18.88 -15.07
CA GLY A 241 1.93 -19.56 -16.29
C GLY A 241 1.91 -21.08 -16.14
N ARG A 242 1.26 -21.61 -15.10
CA ARG A 242 1.18 -23.06 -14.81
C ARG A 242 -0.21 -23.61 -14.56
N SER A 243 -1.12 -22.74 -14.15
CA SER A 243 -2.49 -23.13 -13.87
C SER A 243 -3.41 -21.94 -14.01
N SER A 244 -4.69 -22.22 -14.11
CA SER A 244 -5.71 -21.20 -14.19
C SER A 244 -7.03 -21.70 -13.61
N LEU A 245 -7.85 -20.75 -13.22
CA LEU A 245 -9.25 -20.89 -12.93
C LEU A 245 -10.02 -20.07 -13.98
N ALA A 246 -10.81 -20.75 -14.82
CA ALA A 246 -11.57 -20.15 -15.90
C ALA A 246 -12.67 -19.19 -15.41
N LYS A 247 -13.22 -19.47 -14.23
CA LYS A 247 -14.23 -18.65 -13.58
C LYS A 247 -13.77 -18.29 -12.16
N GLU A 248 -13.38 -17.05 -11.94
CA GLU A 248 -12.85 -16.56 -10.65
C GLU A 248 -13.93 -16.59 -9.55
N SER A 249 -15.20 -16.46 -9.94
CA SER A 249 -16.35 -16.62 -9.04
C SER A 249 -16.69 -18.08 -8.67
N ALA A 250 -15.93 -19.07 -9.15
CA ALA A 250 -16.16 -20.47 -8.80
C ALA A 250 -15.83 -20.73 -7.31
N ILE A 251 -16.78 -21.30 -6.58
CA ILE A 251 -16.62 -21.61 -5.16
C ILE A 251 -15.94 -22.96 -5.01
N PRO A 252 -14.75 -23.06 -4.36
CA PRO A 252 -14.08 -24.33 -4.12
C PRO A 252 -14.89 -25.21 -3.16
N PRO A 253 -14.70 -26.55 -3.20
CA PRO A 253 -15.13 -27.41 -2.11
C PRO A 253 -14.39 -27.07 -0.82
N GLU A 254 -15.02 -27.26 0.34
CA GLU A 254 -14.33 -27.16 1.63
C GLU A 254 -13.26 -28.24 1.79
N ASN A 255 -12.19 -27.93 2.52
CA ASN A 255 -11.04 -28.81 2.74
C ASN A 255 -10.42 -29.32 1.43
N PHE A 256 -10.41 -28.48 0.40
CA PHE A 256 -9.81 -28.74 -0.89
C PHE A 256 -8.39 -28.17 -0.96
N LYS A 257 -7.43 -29.01 -1.35
CA LYS A 257 -6.07 -28.58 -1.66
C LYS A 257 -5.62 -29.17 -2.99
N MET A 258 -4.89 -28.39 -3.76
CA MET A 258 -4.21 -28.84 -4.97
C MET A 258 -2.75 -28.40 -4.92
N PHE A 259 -1.84 -29.33 -5.22
CA PHE A 259 -0.46 -29.03 -5.53
C PHE A 259 -0.11 -29.63 -6.89
N PHE A 260 0.40 -28.83 -7.81
CA PHE A 260 0.89 -29.32 -9.10
C PHE A 260 2.34 -28.90 -9.30
N LYS A 261 3.18 -29.82 -9.80
CA LYS A 261 4.57 -29.58 -10.17
C LYS A 261 4.78 -30.05 -11.61
N GLU A 262 5.18 -29.13 -12.47
CA GLU A 262 5.70 -29.46 -13.80
C GLU A 262 7.05 -30.16 -13.65
N GLN A 263 7.27 -31.23 -14.41
CA GLN A 263 8.51 -31.98 -14.44
C GLN A 263 8.98 -32.16 -15.88
N VAL A 264 10.24 -31.82 -16.11
CA VAL A 264 10.94 -32.18 -17.35
C VAL A 264 11.60 -33.53 -17.16
N THR A 265 11.18 -34.53 -17.93
CA THR A 265 11.71 -35.90 -17.78
C THR A 265 12.84 -36.25 -18.76
N SER A 266 12.93 -35.59 -19.92
CA SER A 266 14.11 -35.66 -20.81
C SER A 266 14.19 -34.46 -21.76
N PHE A 267 15.41 -34.01 -22.09
CA PHE A 267 15.70 -33.03 -23.15
C PHE A 267 16.20 -33.70 -24.44
N THR A 268 15.52 -34.76 -24.89
CA THR A 268 15.82 -35.49 -26.13
C THR A 268 14.87 -35.05 -27.25
N GLU A 269 15.03 -35.56 -28.49
CA GLU A 269 14.18 -35.19 -29.64
C GLU A 269 12.66 -35.30 -29.34
N ASP A 270 12.27 -36.17 -28.40
CA ASP A 270 10.88 -36.35 -27.93
C ASP A 270 10.54 -35.65 -26.59
N ASN A 271 11.25 -34.58 -26.17
CA ASN A 271 11.11 -33.80 -24.91
C ASN A 271 9.92 -34.12 -23.97
N LYS A 272 9.91 -35.24 -23.22
CA LYS A 272 8.71 -35.63 -22.44
C LYS A 272 8.48 -34.72 -21.23
N PHE A 273 7.44 -33.90 -21.29
CA PHE A 273 6.92 -33.15 -20.15
C PHE A 273 5.89 -34.01 -19.41
N SER A 274 5.97 -34.00 -18.09
CA SER A 274 4.96 -34.62 -17.22
C SER A 274 4.70 -33.71 -16.03
N GLY A 275 3.57 -33.86 -15.37
CA GLY A 275 3.30 -33.21 -14.11
C GLY A 275 3.03 -34.22 -13.01
N ASN A 276 3.25 -33.80 -11.76
CA ASN A 276 2.66 -34.46 -10.60
C ASN A 276 1.57 -33.57 -10.05
N LEU A 277 0.37 -34.12 -9.93
CA LEU A 277 -0.79 -33.45 -9.38
C LEU A 277 -1.21 -34.18 -8.11
N LYS A 278 -1.17 -33.48 -6.98
CA LYS A 278 -1.65 -33.94 -5.68
C LYS A 278 -2.91 -33.18 -5.34
N ILE A 279 -3.99 -33.88 -5.04
CA ILE A 279 -5.27 -33.29 -4.66
C ILE A 279 -5.72 -33.88 -3.33
N THR A 280 -6.20 -33.03 -2.44
CA THR A 280 -6.88 -33.40 -1.20
C THR A 280 -8.31 -32.86 -1.27
N ILE A 281 -9.31 -33.71 -1.00
CA ILE A 281 -10.72 -33.31 -0.88
C ILE A 281 -11.29 -34.00 0.37
N GLY A 282 -11.51 -33.22 1.42
CA GLY A 282 -11.87 -33.78 2.74
C GLY A 282 -10.75 -34.68 3.25
N GLU A 283 -11.07 -35.94 3.57
CA GLU A 283 -10.08 -36.93 4.03
C GLU A 283 -9.36 -37.67 2.89
N ASN A 284 -9.83 -37.50 1.65
CA ASN A 284 -9.32 -38.24 0.50
C ASN A 284 -8.10 -37.54 -0.11
N ASN A 285 -7.09 -38.32 -0.48
CA ASN A 285 -5.88 -37.85 -1.13
C ASN A 285 -5.64 -38.59 -2.44
N TYR A 286 -5.30 -37.85 -3.49
CA TYR A 286 -5.08 -38.33 -4.84
C TYR A 286 -3.70 -37.89 -5.31
N ASP A 287 -2.94 -38.80 -5.92
CA ASP A 287 -1.63 -38.54 -6.51
C ASP A 287 -1.64 -39.02 -7.95
N LEU A 288 -1.62 -38.07 -8.88
CA LEU A 288 -1.85 -38.28 -10.30
C LEU A 288 -0.63 -37.83 -11.10
N LYS A 289 -0.27 -38.66 -12.10
CA LYS A 289 0.66 -38.25 -13.15
C LYS A 289 -0.12 -37.54 -14.24
N VAL A 290 0.30 -36.33 -14.59
CA VAL A 290 -0.30 -35.53 -15.64
C VAL A 290 0.52 -35.70 -16.92
N PRO A 291 -0.02 -36.35 -17.96
CA PRO A 291 0.66 -36.46 -19.25
C PRO A 291 0.44 -35.19 -20.08
N PHE A 292 1.55 -34.57 -20.50
CA PHE A 292 1.53 -33.52 -21.52
C PHE A 292 1.98 -34.09 -22.86
N GLN A 293 1.35 -33.66 -23.95
CA GLN A 293 1.73 -34.07 -25.30
C GLN A 293 2.97 -33.31 -25.76
N THR A 294 3.75 -33.99 -26.60
CA THR A 294 5.16 -33.68 -26.82
C THR A 294 5.46 -33.20 -28.22
N LEU A 295 4.67 -32.27 -28.74
CA LEU A 295 4.92 -31.74 -30.07
C LEU A 295 5.02 -30.23 -29.97
N ARG A 296 6.26 -29.70 -29.95
CA ARG A 296 6.57 -28.25 -30.07
C ARG A 296 6.01 -27.57 -31.33
N THR A 297 5.20 -28.28 -32.11
CA THR A 297 4.55 -27.83 -33.34
C THR A 297 3.07 -27.49 -33.13
N GLU A 298 2.42 -27.95 -32.05
CA GLU A 298 0.99 -27.75 -31.75
C GLU A 298 0.76 -27.63 -30.24
N SER A 299 -0.20 -26.81 -29.79
CA SER A 299 -0.52 -26.61 -28.35
C SER A 299 -1.52 -27.63 -27.79
N GLU A 300 -2.01 -28.54 -28.62
CA GLU A 300 -2.98 -29.58 -28.23
C GLU A 300 -2.37 -30.54 -27.19
N GLY A 301 -3.07 -30.74 -26.06
CA GLY A 301 -2.64 -31.66 -25.01
C GLY A 301 -1.55 -31.15 -24.05
N GLU A 302 -1.20 -29.86 -24.11
CA GLU A 302 -0.31 -29.19 -23.14
C GLU A 302 -1.05 -28.45 -22.02
N ILE A 303 -2.38 -28.44 -22.08
CA ILE A 303 -3.30 -28.04 -21.01
C ILE A 303 -4.18 -29.23 -20.63
N ARG A 304 -4.45 -29.40 -19.33
CA ARG A 304 -5.32 -30.45 -18.80
C ARG A 304 -6.30 -29.87 -17.80
N ASN A 305 -7.58 -30.17 -18.00
CA ASN A 305 -8.61 -29.89 -17.02
C ASN A 305 -8.43 -30.81 -15.79
N VAL A 306 -8.56 -30.25 -14.60
CA VAL A 306 -8.30 -30.98 -13.36
C VAL A 306 -9.43 -31.96 -13.03
N TRP A 307 -10.68 -31.65 -13.41
CA TRP A 307 -11.77 -32.61 -13.27
C TRP A 307 -11.54 -33.84 -14.16
N ASP A 308 -11.15 -33.65 -15.41
CA ASP A 308 -10.96 -34.76 -16.35
C ASP A 308 -9.84 -35.72 -15.88
N LEU A 309 -8.80 -35.19 -15.22
CA LEU A 309 -7.74 -36.00 -14.60
C LEU A 309 -8.23 -36.81 -13.37
N MET A 310 -9.29 -36.34 -12.71
CA MET A 310 -9.80 -36.87 -11.44
C MET A 310 -11.07 -37.72 -11.59
N GLU A 311 -11.81 -37.60 -12.70
CA GLU A 311 -13.18 -38.11 -12.83
C GLU A 311 -13.29 -39.62 -12.55
N ASP A 312 -12.33 -40.41 -13.00
CA ASP A 312 -12.31 -41.87 -12.79
C ASP A 312 -11.96 -42.29 -11.36
N TYR A 313 -11.34 -41.40 -10.58
CA TYR A 313 -10.88 -41.66 -9.21
C TYR A 313 -11.87 -41.17 -8.15
N TYR A 314 -12.76 -40.24 -8.50
CA TYR A 314 -13.66 -39.60 -7.55
C TYR A 314 -15.00 -40.37 -7.43
N PRO A 315 -15.48 -40.68 -6.21
CA PRO A 315 -16.73 -41.40 -6.03
C PRO A 315 -17.92 -40.61 -6.57
N LYS A 316 -18.89 -41.31 -7.18
CA LYS A 316 -20.13 -40.70 -7.70
C LYS A 316 -21.16 -40.55 -6.57
N SER A 317 -21.40 -39.31 -6.13
CA SER A 317 -22.34 -38.86 -5.11
C SER A 317 -22.90 -37.47 -5.47
N GLU A 318 -23.76 -36.89 -4.62
CA GLU A 318 -24.26 -35.52 -4.79
C GLU A 318 -23.14 -34.47 -4.65
N ASP A 319 -22.16 -34.70 -3.78
CA ASP A 319 -20.98 -33.85 -3.62
C ASP A 319 -20.09 -33.82 -4.88
N THR A 320 -20.15 -34.87 -5.71
CA THR A 320 -19.46 -34.91 -7.00
C THR A 320 -19.84 -33.74 -7.89
N PHE A 321 -21.08 -33.27 -7.85
CA PHE A 321 -21.49 -32.15 -8.70
C PHE A 321 -20.79 -30.85 -8.30
N LYS A 322 -20.66 -30.57 -7.00
CA LYS A 322 -19.96 -29.38 -6.49
C LYS A 322 -18.47 -29.42 -6.85
N VAL A 323 -17.83 -30.56 -6.61
CA VAL A 323 -16.43 -30.79 -6.94
C VAL A 323 -16.19 -30.68 -8.44
N LYS A 324 -17.04 -31.32 -9.26
CA LYS A 324 -16.98 -31.23 -10.73
C LYS A 324 -17.14 -29.81 -11.21
N ASN A 325 -18.09 -29.05 -10.66
CA ASN A 325 -18.31 -27.68 -11.06
C ASN A 325 -17.09 -26.79 -10.78
N PHE A 326 -16.43 -26.95 -9.63
CA PHE A 326 -15.22 -26.20 -9.33
C PHE A 326 -14.01 -26.66 -10.15
N LEU A 327 -13.68 -27.96 -10.10
CA LEU A 327 -12.50 -28.52 -10.78
C LEU A 327 -12.61 -28.43 -12.31
N GLY A 328 -13.83 -28.41 -12.85
CA GLY A 328 -14.09 -28.18 -14.26
C GLY A 328 -13.69 -26.78 -14.73
N ASN A 329 -13.55 -25.82 -13.82
CA ASN A 329 -12.98 -24.50 -14.13
C ASN A 329 -11.46 -24.46 -13.98
N MET A 330 -10.83 -25.49 -13.40
CA MET A 330 -9.42 -25.45 -13.07
C MET A 330 -8.58 -26.25 -14.07
N SER A 331 -7.50 -25.66 -14.54
CA SER A 331 -6.59 -26.28 -15.50
C SER A 331 -5.14 -26.18 -15.02
N VAL A 332 -4.35 -27.19 -15.38
CA VAL A 332 -2.89 -27.17 -15.25
C VAL A 332 -2.26 -27.29 -16.63
N PHE A 333 -1.17 -26.59 -16.86
CA PHE A 333 -0.51 -26.52 -18.17
C PHE A 333 0.99 -26.27 -18.05
N THR A 334 1.70 -26.57 -19.14
CA THR A 334 3.15 -26.35 -19.22
C THR A 334 3.48 -24.86 -19.36
N ARG A 335 4.72 -24.49 -19.04
CA ARG A 335 5.21 -23.13 -19.32
C ARG A 335 5.12 -22.78 -20.81
N TRP A 336 5.35 -23.78 -21.66
CA TRP A 336 5.37 -23.62 -23.10
C TRP A 336 3.98 -23.27 -23.63
N TYR A 337 2.94 -23.98 -23.16
CA TYR A 337 1.55 -23.66 -23.48
C TYR A 337 1.22 -22.20 -23.13
N ALA A 338 1.62 -21.74 -21.94
CA ALA A 338 1.36 -20.38 -21.53
C ALA A 338 2.03 -19.34 -22.45
N TYR A 339 3.28 -19.61 -22.86
CA TYR A 339 4.03 -18.75 -23.78
C TYR A 339 3.40 -18.70 -25.18
N GLU A 340 3.05 -19.85 -25.75
CA GLU A 340 2.50 -19.93 -27.11
C GLU A 340 1.08 -19.35 -27.21
N THR A 341 0.23 -19.63 -26.23
CA THR A 341 -1.19 -19.20 -26.24
C THR A 341 -1.43 -17.80 -25.69
N ARG A 342 -0.45 -17.26 -24.94
CA ARG A 342 -0.58 -16.01 -24.17
C ARG A 342 -1.73 -16.03 -23.15
N ILE A 343 -2.05 -17.19 -22.59
CA ILE A 343 -3.05 -17.32 -21.51
C ILE A 343 -2.69 -16.45 -20.29
N ASN A 344 -1.41 -16.15 -20.10
CA ASN A 344 -0.90 -15.26 -19.05
C ASN A 344 -1.28 -13.79 -19.26
N ASP A 345 -1.72 -13.39 -20.46
CA ASP A 345 -2.18 -12.03 -20.78
C ASP A 345 -3.71 -11.87 -20.54
N ILE A 346 -4.41 -12.95 -20.15
CA ILE A 346 -5.85 -12.94 -19.88
C ILE A 346 -6.11 -12.58 -18.42
N PHE A 347 -6.99 -11.60 -18.20
CA PHE A 347 -7.44 -11.18 -16.87
C PHE A 347 -8.93 -11.46 -16.72
N GLY A 348 -9.36 -11.91 -15.55
CA GLY A 348 -10.75 -12.26 -15.28
C GLY A 348 -11.16 -13.64 -15.79
N ASP A 349 -12.47 -13.81 -15.91
CA ASP A 349 -13.11 -15.00 -16.46
C ASP A 349 -12.76 -15.21 -17.94
N TYR A 350 -12.60 -16.46 -18.36
CA TYR A 350 -12.40 -16.82 -19.76
C TYR A 350 -13.04 -18.18 -20.10
N GLU A 351 -13.34 -18.40 -21.38
CA GLU A 351 -13.83 -19.69 -21.86
C GLU A 351 -12.66 -20.56 -22.31
N VAL A 352 -12.55 -21.77 -21.76
CA VAL A 352 -11.61 -22.78 -22.27
C VAL A 352 -12.24 -23.40 -23.51
N SER A 353 -11.59 -23.30 -24.67
CA SER A 353 -12.13 -23.90 -25.88
C SER A 353 -12.03 -25.43 -25.79
N ASN A 354 -13.14 -26.15 -26.01
CA ASN A 354 -13.15 -27.63 -25.96
C ASN A 354 -12.18 -28.30 -26.96
N LYS A 355 -11.65 -27.54 -27.95
CA LYS A 355 -10.63 -28.02 -28.88
C LYS A 355 -9.24 -28.13 -28.26
N GLU A 356 -8.94 -27.37 -27.21
CA GLU A 356 -7.63 -27.39 -26.54
C GLU A 356 -7.55 -28.44 -25.42
N LEU A 357 -8.70 -28.95 -24.97
CA LEU A 357 -8.82 -29.91 -23.86
C LEU A 357 -8.86 -31.39 -24.31
N SER A 358 -9.23 -31.65 -25.57
CA SER A 358 -9.20 -32.98 -26.21
C SER A 358 -7.79 -33.34 -26.66
#